data_AF-A0A6G0Y238-F1
#
_entry.id   AF-A0A6G0Y238-F1
#
_cell.length_a   1.000
_cell.length_b   1.000
_cell.length_c   1.000
_cell.angle_alpha   90.00
_cell.angle_beta   90.00
_cell.angle_gamma   90.00
#
_symmetry.space_group_name_H-M   'P 1'
#
loop_
_entity.id
_entity.type
_entity.pdbx_description
1 polymer ?
#
loop_
_entity_poly.entity_id
_entity_poly.type
_entity_poly.pdbx_seq_one_letter_code
_entity_poly.pdbx_strand_id
1 'polypeptide(L)'
;MLMAIPTSAVSKKKLFPTKENNQDDKDKLRKIKLKSIIKRQQGLLKNKRSSLCKLRSNLKTISYKLNTSNMINFLKYQSPSSRTLVTMQILHSVKSRQQWTLNEKKFALSLFYKSPTTYSFLKSKLQVILPGVSTIKRWIGTSKFLPGYNSNLFNQIKLKTETLTANEKYCIVAFDKMKIKFFLEHSKPLDLVEGFED
;
A
#
# COMPACT_ATOMS: atom_id res chain seq x y z
N MET A 1 19.93 109.55 -19.37
CA MET A 1 21.36 109.16 -19.47
C MET A 1 21.61 108.17 -18.35
N LEU A 2 21.84 106.90 -18.72
CA LEU A 2 22.54 105.77 -18.05
C LEU A 2 22.79 105.89 -16.52
N MET A 3 22.49 104.89 -15.67
CA MET A 3 23.18 103.59 -15.65
C MET A 3 22.41 102.49 -14.90
N ALA A 4 22.81 101.24 -15.15
CA ALA A 4 22.19 99.98 -14.77
C ALA A 4 23.08 99.11 -13.84
N ILE A 5 22.42 98.36 -12.91
CA ILE A 5 22.70 96.95 -12.46
C ILE A 5 23.92 96.73 -11.50
N PRO A 6 24.10 95.65 -10.65
CA PRO A 6 23.33 94.40 -10.32
C PRO A 6 23.23 93.94 -8.82
N THR A 7 22.66 92.73 -8.60
CA THR A 7 22.92 91.67 -7.56
C THR A 7 22.02 91.66 -6.31
N SER A 8 21.61 90.56 -5.66
CA SER A 8 21.87 89.11 -5.74
C SER A 8 20.72 88.31 -5.08
N ALA A 9 20.57 87.04 -5.45
CA ALA A 9 19.56 86.11 -4.96
C ALA A 9 19.83 85.63 -3.51
N VAL A 10 18.82 85.62 -2.65
CA VAL A 10 18.90 85.12 -1.27
C VAL A 10 18.62 83.61 -1.24
N SER A 11 19.63 82.84 -0.84
CA SER A 11 19.58 81.40 -0.58
C SER A 11 18.84 81.07 0.73
N LYS A 12 17.85 80.17 0.69
CA LYS A 12 17.18 79.63 1.87
C LYS A 12 18.09 78.62 2.58
N LYS A 13 18.60 78.97 3.76
CA LYS A 13 19.30 78.04 4.66
C LYS A 13 18.30 77.03 5.26
N LYS A 14 18.63 75.73 5.18
CA LYS A 14 17.98 74.65 5.95
C LYS A 14 18.46 74.72 7.40
N LEU A 15 17.54 74.65 8.38
CA LEU A 15 17.81 74.51 9.81
C LEU A 15 17.33 73.14 10.31
N PHE A 16 18.07 72.58 11.28
CA PHE A 16 18.25 71.19 11.76
C PHE A 16 17.02 70.38 12.26
N PRO A 17 17.12 69.03 12.43
CA PRO A 17 16.07 68.18 13.00
C PRO A 17 16.19 67.95 14.54
N THR A 18 15.05 67.78 15.22
CA THR A 18 14.86 67.65 16.69
C THR A 18 14.70 66.20 17.20
N LYS A 19 14.98 66.02 18.51
CA LYS A 19 15.21 64.78 19.29
C LYS A 19 13.97 63.92 19.70
N GLU A 20 12.84 63.95 19.00
CA GLU A 20 11.59 63.28 19.43
C GLU A 20 11.49 61.75 19.18
N ASN A 21 12.45 61.13 18.48
CA ASN A 21 12.25 59.79 17.91
C ASN A 21 12.41 58.57 18.86
N ASN A 22 13.05 58.68 20.03
CA ASN A 22 13.57 57.47 20.72
C ASN A 22 12.55 56.61 21.50
N GLN A 23 11.49 57.19 22.07
CA GLN A 23 10.49 56.43 22.84
C GLN A 23 9.42 55.82 21.92
N ASP A 24 8.98 56.61 20.93
CA ASP A 24 8.06 56.15 19.87
C ASP A 24 8.67 55.05 18.99
N ASP A 25 9.98 55.10 18.73
CA ASP A 25 10.67 54.04 17.99
C ASP A 25 10.77 52.73 18.80
N LYS A 26 10.97 52.81 20.13
CA LYS A 26 10.96 51.63 21.01
C LYS A 26 9.58 50.99 21.10
N ASP A 27 8.51 51.79 21.17
CA ASP A 27 7.14 51.28 21.23
C ASP A 27 6.66 50.75 19.87
N LYS A 28 7.08 51.36 18.75
CA LYS A 28 6.95 50.77 17.41
C LYS A 28 7.64 49.41 17.33
N LEU A 29 8.88 49.31 17.81
CA LEU A 29 9.65 48.06 17.78
C LEU A 29 9.00 46.96 18.64
N ARG A 30 8.45 47.30 19.81
CA ARG A 30 7.64 46.38 20.63
C ARG A 30 6.39 45.92 19.93
N LYS A 31 5.64 46.84 19.28
CA LYS A 31 4.43 46.51 18.50
C LYS A 31 4.75 45.56 17.35
N ILE A 32 5.87 45.77 16.65
CA ILE A 32 6.34 44.91 15.56
C ILE A 32 6.68 43.50 16.09
N LYS A 33 7.42 43.41 17.20
CA LYS A 33 7.73 42.12 17.87
C LYS A 33 6.46 41.40 18.32
N LEU A 34 5.50 42.11 18.93
CA LEU A 34 4.26 41.49 19.39
C LEU A 34 3.43 40.96 18.20
N LYS A 35 3.36 41.71 17.11
CA LYS A 35 2.67 41.30 15.87
C LYS A 35 3.31 40.07 15.23
N SER A 36 4.63 39.95 15.26
CA SER A 36 5.34 38.76 14.75
C SER A 36 5.12 37.54 15.65
N ILE A 37 5.08 37.72 16.97
CA ILE A 37 4.75 36.66 17.94
C ILE A 37 3.33 36.13 17.72
N ILE A 38 2.34 37.02 17.58
CA ILE A 38 0.94 36.66 17.31
C ILE A 38 0.83 35.89 15.99
N LYS A 39 1.48 36.38 14.92
CA LYS A 39 1.50 35.71 13.62
C LYS A 39 2.10 34.29 13.71
N ARG A 40 3.18 34.13 14.49
CA ARG A 40 3.80 32.82 14.75
C ARG A 40 2.85 31.89 15.50
N GLN A 41 2.20 32.38 16.56
CA GLN A 41 1.24 31.60 17.37
C GLN A 41 0.02 31.18 16.54
N GLN A 42 -0.51 32.05 15.68
CA GLN A 42 -1.59 31.73 14.74
C GLN A 42 -1.18 30.62 13.76
N GLY A 43 0.06 30.66 13.25
CA GLY A 43 0.62 29.59 12.43
C GLY A 43 0.70 28.24 13.16
N LEU A 44 1.20 28.24 14.40
CA LEU A 44 1.25 27.04 15.25
C LEU A 44 -0.15 26.47 15.54
N LEU A 45 -1.13 27.33 15.82
CA LEU A 45 -2.53 26.93 16.02
C LEU A 45 -3.14 26.32 14.76
N LYS A 46 -2.89 26.90 13.58
CA LYS A 46 -3.32 26.36 12.29
C LYS A 46 -2.74 24.96 12.05
N ASN A 47 -1.45 24.78 12.33
CA ASN A 47 -0.78 23.49 12.19
C ASN A 47 -1.37 22.46 13.15
N LYS A 48 -1.56 22.82 14.43
CA LYS A 48 -2.22 21.94 15.42
C LYS A 48 -3.62 21.55 14.97
N ARG A 49 -4.44 22.49 14.49
CA ARG A 49 -5.79 22.21 13.96
C ARG A 49 -5.75 21.26 12.76
N SER A 50 -4.82 21.45 11.83
CA SER A 50 -4.63 20.55 10.68
C SER A 50 -4.29 19.12 11.13
N SER A 51 -3.35 18.98 12.08
CA SER A 51 -3.01 17.68 12.66
C SER A 51 -4.19 17.03 13.37
N LEU A 52 -5.00 17.81 14.10
CA LEU A 52 -6.20 17.34 14.79
C LEU A 52 -7.27 16.87 13.79
N CYS A 53 -7.47 17.58 12.67
CA CYS A 53 -8.35 17.14 11.60
C CYS A 53 -7.90 15.81 10.98
N LYS A 54 -6.60 15.65 10.71
CA LYS A 54 -6.02 14.39 10.21
C LYS A 54 -6.20 13.24 11.21
N LEU A 55 -5.99 13.51 12.50
CA LEU A 55 -6.16 12.52 13.55
C LEU A 55 -7.64 12.09 13.65
N ARG A 56 -8.58 13.05 13.63
CA ARG A 56 -10.03 12.77 13.64
C ARG A 56 -10.47 11.95 12.43
N SER A 57 -9.99 12.26 11.23
CA SER A 57 -10.31 11.47 10.04
C SER A 57 -9.77 10.04 10.16
N ASN A 58 -8.54 9.89 10.67
CA ASN A 58 -7.94 8.58 10.88
C ASN A 58 -8.70 7.75 11.91
N LEU A 59 -9.10 8.36 13.04
CA LEU A 59 -9.91 7.70 14.07
C LEU A 59 -11.25 7.20 13.51
N LYS A 60 -11.91 7.99 12.65
CA LYS A 60 -13.15 7.58 11.97
C LYS A 60 -12.93 6.39 11.03
N THR A 61 -11.81 6.37 10.30
CA THR A 61 -11.46 5.21 9.46
C THR A 61 -11.16 3.97 10.28
N ILE A 62 -10.44 4.12 11.40
CA ILE A 62 -10.12 3.03 12.32
C ILE A 62 -11.41 2.47 12.95
N SER A 63 -12.31 3.33 13.42
CA SER A 63 -13.57 2.89 14.02
C SER A 63 -14.42 2.09 13.03
N TYR A 64 -14.48 2.52 11.77
CA TYR A 64 -15.18 1.78 10.72
C TYR A 64 -14.55 0.39 10.50
N LYS A 65 -13.22 0.32 10.35
CA LYS A 65 -12.50 -0.96 10.18
C LYS A 65 -12.73 -1.92 11.35
N LEU A 66 -12.71 -1.41 12.59
CA LEU A 66 -12.97 -2.22 13.79
C LEU A 66 -14.40 -2.75 13.78
N ASN A 67 -15.38 -1.91 13.44
CA ASN A 67 -16.78 -2.35 13.35
C ASN A 67 -16.95 -3.44 12.28
N THR A 68 -16.33 -3.26 11.12
CA THR A 68 -16.32 -4.25 10.04
C THR A 68 -15.69 -5.58 10.47
N SER A 69 -14.57 -5.54 11.18
CA SER A 69 -13.92 -6.73 11.72
C SER A 69 -14.80 -7.43 12.75
N ASN A 70 -15.48 -6.67 13.62
CA ASN A 70 -16.40 -7.22 14.60
C ASN A 70 -17.59 -7.90 13.94
N MET A 71 -18.17 -7.29 12.89
CA MET A 71 -19.26 -7.90 12.12
C MET A 71 -18.83 -9.22 11.49
N ILE A 72 -17.67 -9.26 10.85
CA ILE A 72 -17.11 -10.51 10.29
C ILE A 72 -16.98 -11.58 11.38
N ASN A 73 -16.45 -11.21 12.56
CA ASN A 73 -16.22 -12.19 13.62
C ASN A 73 -17.52 -12.68 14.28
N PHE A 74 -18.60 -11.89 14.25
CA PHE A 74 -19.88 -12.25 14.83
C PHE A 74 -20.69 -13.23 13.95
N LEU A 75 -20.45 -13.23 12.65
CA LEU A 75 -21.14 -14.12 11.72
C LEU A 75 -20.70 -15.58 11.91
N LYS A 76 -21.67 -16.49 11.94
CA LYS A 76 -21.42 -17.93 11.87
C LYS A 76 -21.16 -18.35 10.43
N TYR A 77 -20.05 -19.04 10.20
CA TYR A 77 -19.66 -19.51 8.87
C TYR A 77 -19.68 -21.04 8.82
N GLN A 78 -20.22 -21.59 7.73
CA GLN A 78 -20.25 -23.04 7.48
C GLN A 78 -18.85 -23.60 7.20
N SER A 79 -17.91 -22.80 6.70
CA SER A 79 -16.54 -23.23 6.43
C SER A 79 -15.53 -22.10 6.53
N PRO A 80 -14.23 -22.41 6.71
CA PRO A 80 -13.17 -21.41 6.65
C PRO A 80 -13.10 -20.68 5.29
N SER A 81 -13.44 -21.39 4.21
CA SER A 81 -13.47 -20.84 2.85
C SER A 81 -14.60 -19.82 2.66
N SER A 82 -15.78 -20.07 3.23
CA SER A 82 -16.89 -19.11 3.13
C SER A 82 -16.61 -17.85 3.94
N ARG A 83 -16.02 -17.99 5.14
CA ARG A 83 -15.49 -16.85 5.90
C ARG A 83 -14.49 -16.05 5.08
N THR A 84 -13.53 -16.73 4.46
CA THR A 84 -12.49 -16.09 3.62
C THR A 84 -13.09 -15.32 2.45
N LEU A 85 -14.09 -15.89 1.76
CA LEU A 85 -14.79 -15.21 0.68
C LEU A 85 -15.46 -13.93 1.17
N VAL A 86 -16.21 -14.01 2.28
CA VAL A 86 -16.90 -12.86 2.87
C VAL A 86 -15.91 -11.78 3.32
N THR A 87 -14.82 -12.18 4.00
CA THR A 87 -13.77 -11.25 4.40
C THR A 87 -13.16 -10.53 3.21
N MET A 88 -12.96 -11.25 2.09
CA MET A 88 -12.43 -10.65 0.87
C MET A 88 -13.38 -9.59 0.31
N GLN A 89 -14.68 -9.86 0.28
CA GLN A 89 -15.66 -8.92 -0.26
C GLN A 89 -15.79 -7.64 0.58
N ILE A 90 -15.60 -7.76 1.89
CA ILE A 90 -15.83 -6.67 2.82
C ILE A 90 -14.56 -5.83 3.03
N LEU A 91 -13.39 -6.47 3.18
CA LEU A 91 -12.15 -5.79 3.56
C LEU A 91 -11.41 -5.20 2.34
N HIS A 92 -11.53 -5.84 1.18
CA HIS A 92 -10.89 -5.34 -0.03
C HIS A 92 -11.88 -4.48 -0.80
N SER A 93 -11.39 -3.35 -1.30
CA SER A 93 -12.11 -2.57 -2.30
C SER A 93 -11.41 -2.71 -3.64
N VAL A 94 -12.14 -2.47 -4.73
CA VAL A 94 -11.58 -2.51 -6.10
C VAL A 94 -10.37 -1.57 -6.26
N LYS A 95 -10.30 -0.50 -5.45
CA LYS A 95 -9.21 0.49 -5.47
C LYS A 95 -8.17 0.27 -4.36
N SER A 96 -8.37 -0.73 -3.49
CA SER A 96 -7.47 -1.01 -2.38
C SER A 96 -6.17 -1.63 -2.88
N ARG A 97 -5.04 -1.15 -2.34
CA ARG A 97 -3.72 -1.77 -2.53
C ARG A 97 -3.38 -2.76 -1.40
N GLN A 98 -4.38 -3.23 -0.68
CA GLN A 98 -4.18 -4.14 0.44
C GLN A 98 -3.62 -5.49 -0.04
N GLN A 99 -2.70 -6.03 0.75
CA GLN A 99 -2.10 -7.33 0.46
C GLN A 99 -3.10 -8.45 0.77
N TRP A 100 -3.08 -9.49 -0.07
CA TRP A 100 -3.87 -10.70 0.14
C TRP A 100 -3.26 -11.54 1.26
N THR A 101 -4.10 -11.99 2.19
CA THR A 101 -3.69 -12.87 3.28
C THR A 101 -3.42 -14.29 2.77
N LEU A 102 -2.76 -15.11 3.58
CA LEU A 102 -2.47 -16.50 3.22
C LEU A 102 -3.73 -17.32 2.97
N ASN A 103 -4.79 -17.11 3.75
CA ASN A 103 -6.06 -17.83 3.60
C ASN A 103 -6.76 -17.42 2.29
N GLU A 104 -6.75 -16.14 1.96
CA GLU A 104 -7.30 -15.62 0.69
C GLU A 104 -6.52 -16.18 -0.50
N LYS A 105 -5.19 -16.24 -0.40
CA LYS A 105 -4.32 -16.86 -1.41
C LYS A 105 -4.65 -18.34 -1.61
N LYS A 106 -4.76 -19.12 -0.53
CA LYS A 106 -5.11 -20.55 -0.58
C LYS A 106 -6.50 -20.76 -1.19
N PHE A 107 -7.48 -19.98 -0.77
CA PHE A 107 -8.84 -20.03 -1.31
C PHE A 107 -8.87 -19.74 -2.82
N ALA A 108 -8.24 -18.64 -3.24
CA ALA A 108 -8.22 -18.24 -4.64
C ALA A 108 -7.45 -19.23 -5.53
N LEU A 109 -6.33 -19.77 -5.05
CA LEU A 109 -5.60 -20.84 -5.74
C LEU A 109 -6.46 -22.09 -5.87
N SER A 110 -7.11 -22.54 -4.80
CA SER A 110 -8.00 -23.71 -4.82
C SER A 110 -9.12 -23.54 -5.85
N LEU A 111 -9.76 -22.37 -5.91
CA LEU A 111 -10.82 -22.08 -6.87
C LEU A 111 -10.28 -22.06 -8.31
N PHE A 112 -9.13 -21.43 -8.53
CA PHE A 112 -8.50 -21.36 -9.85
C PHE A 112 -8.06 -22.74 -10.37
N TYR A 113 -7.50 -23.59 -9.50
CA TYR A 113 -7.13 -24.97 -9.85
C TYR A 113 -8.33 -25.85 -10.21
N LYS A 114 -9.51 -25.57 -9.63
CA LYS A 114 -10.74 -26.28 -10.02
C LYS A 114 -11.27 -25.84 -11.37
N SER A 115 -11.28 -24.54 -11.64
CA SER A 115 -11.70 -24.03 -12.95
C SER A 115 -11.21 -22.60 -13.20
N PRO A 116 -10.23 -22.41 -14.11
CA PRO A 116 -9.76 -21.07 -14.50
C PRO A 116 -10.85 -20.23 -15.18
N THR A 117 -11.75 -20.89 -15.92
CA THR A 117 -12.86 -20.23 -16.63
C THR A 117 -13.89 -19.71 -15.64
N THR A 118 -14.29 -20.53 -14.66
CA THR A 118 -15.21 -20.12 -13.58
C THR A 118 -14.60 -19.02 -12.72
N TYR A 119 -13.31 -19.11 -12.39
CA TYR A 119 -12.61 -18.04 -11.67
C TYR A 119 -12.66 -16.71 -12.43
N SER A 120 -12.37 -16.75 -13.74
CA SER A 120 -12.39 -15.57 -14.60
C SER A 120 -13.80 -15.00 -14.74
N PHE A 121 -14.82 -15.85 -14.83
CA PHE A 121 -16.22 -15.45 -14.85
C PHE A 121 -16.64 -14.75 -13.54
N LEU A 122 -16.35 -15.36 -12.39
CA LEU A 122 -16.67 -14.78 -11.07
C LEU A 122 -16.06 -13.39 -10.89
N LYS A 123 -14.79 -13.24 -11.28
CA LYS A 123 -14.08 -11.97 -11.16
C LYS A 123 -14.56 -10.92 -12.16
N SER A 124 -14.64 -11.28 -13.45
CA SER A 124 -14.84 -10.29 -14.53
C SER A 124 -16.31 -10.01 -14.83
N LYS A 125 -17.19 -11.01 -14.71
CA LYS A 125 -18.62 -10.89 -15.03
C LYS A 125 -19.45 -10.64 -13.78
N LEU A 126 -19.22 -11.41 -12.71
CA LEU A 126 -19.96 -11.24 -11.45
C LEU A 126 -19.32 -10.22 -10.50
N GLN A 127 -18.20 -9.61 -10.89
CA GLN A 127 -17.49 -8.57 -10.13
C GLN A 127 -17.16 -8.97 -8.68
N VAL A 128 -16.98 -10.27 -8.42
CA VAL A 128 -16.55 -10.77 -7.12
C VAL A 128 -15.11 -10.35 -6.88
N ILE A 129 -14.84 -9.83 -5.69
CA ILE A 129 -13.50 -9.38 -5.28
C ILE A 129 -12.60 -10.61 -5.11
N LEU A 130 -11.78 -10.86 -6.11
CA LEU A 130 -10.80 -11.94 -6.18
C LEU A 130 -9.45 -11.38 -6.68
N PRO A 131 -8.32 -12.03 -6.38
CA PRO A 131 -7.02 -11.67 -6.95
C PRO A 131 -7.03 -11.65 -8.49
N GLY A 132 -6.19 -10.82 -9.10
CA GLY A 132 -6.02 -10.83 -10.57
C GLY A 132 -5.52 -12.17 -11.07
N VAL A 133 -5.92 -12.61 -12.27
CA VAL A 133 -5.39 -13.85 -12.88
C VAL A 133 -3.86 -13.77 -13.01
N SER A 134 -3.31 -12.60 -13.34
CA SER A 134 -1.87 -12.35 -13.32
C SER A 134 -1.23 -12.54 -11.94
N THR A 135 -1.95 -12.18 -10.87
CA THR A 135 -1.50 -12.38 -9.49
C THR A 135 -1.52 -13.86 -9.11
N ILE A 136 -2.55 -14.60 -9.51
CA ILE A 136 -2.62 -16.06 -9.34
C ILE A 136 -1.44 -16.72 -10.07
N LYS A 137 -1.23 -16.40 -11.35
CA LYS A 137 -0.10 -16.95 -12.13
C LYS A 137 1.24 -16.64 -11.49
N ARG A 138 1.45 -15.41 -10.99
CA ARG A 138 2.66 -15.05 -10.25
C ARG A 138 2.83 -15.89 -8.98
N TRP A 139 1.77 -16.15 -8.24
CA TRP A 139 1.81 -17.00 -7.05
C TRP A 139 2.07 -18.47 -7.33
N ILE A 140 1.66 -18.96 -8.50
CA ILE A 140 1.97 -20.33 -8.95
C ILE A 140 3.45 -20.38 -9.36
N GLY A 141 3.90 -19.41 -10.16
CA GLY A 141 5.28 -19.33 -10.66
C GLY A 141 6.35 -19.04 -9.60
N THR A 142 5.97 -18.66 -8.37
CA THR A 142 6.93 -18.60 -7.25
C THR A 142 7.44 -19.98 -6.83
N SER A 143 6.65 -21.03 -7.09
CA SER A 143 7.08 -22.41 -6.87
C SER A 143 7.90 -22.86 -8.07
N LYS A 144 9.22 -22.77 -7.97
CA LYS A 144 10.13 -23.32 -8.99
C LYS A 144 10.17 -24.84 -8.82
N PHE A 145 9.65 -25.56 -9.81
CA PHE A 145 9.79 -27.01 -9.89
C PHE A 145 10.94 -27.31 -10.85
N LEU A 146 11.86 -28.16 -10.40
CA LEU A 146 12.95 -28.67 -11.20
C LEU A 146 12.78 -30.18 -11.34
N PRO A 147 13.32 -30.78 -12.42
CA PRO A 147 13.40 -32.23 -12.54
C PRO A 147 14.14 -32.87 -11.35
N GLY A 148 13.81 -34.13 -11.08
CA GLY A 148 14.41 -34.90 -9.98
C GLY A 148 13.62 -34.83 -8.67
N TYR A 149 14.33 -35.01 -7.55
CA TYR A 149 13.71 -35.18 -6.25
C TYR A 149 13.30 -33.85 -5.61
N ASN A 150 12.00 -33.69 -5.33
CA ASN A 150 11.49 -32.54 -4.61
C ASN A 150 11.46 -32.82 -3.09
N SER A 151 12.47 -32.35 -2.38
CA SER A 151 12.59 -32.54 -0.92
C SER A 151 11.38 -32.04 -0.15
N ASN A 152 10.74 -30.95 -0.59
CA ASN A 152 9.53 -30.44 0.04
C ASN A 152 8.36 -31.41 -0.08
N LEU A 153 8.22 -32.07 -1.23
CA LEU A 153 7.19 -33.10 -1.43
C LEU A 153 7.44 -34.30 -0.50
N PHE A 154 8.68 -34.80 -0.44
CA PHE A 154 9.02 -35.90 0.46
C PHE A 154 8.84 -35.55 1.94
N ASN A 155 9.14 -34.31 2.34
CA ASN A 155 8.87 -33.82 3.68
C ASN A 155 7.36 -33.82 3.98
N GLN A 156 6.51 -33.43 3.02
CA GLN A 156 5.07 -33.51 3.19
C GLN A 156 4.55 -34.95 3.27
N ILE A 157 5.11 -35.86 2.47
CA ILE A 157 4.79 -37.29 2.55
C ILE A 157 5.19 -37.81 3.93
N LYS A 158 6.39 -37.48 4.44
CA LYS A 158 6.85 -37.86 5.76
C LYS A 158 5.91 -37.39 6.87
N LEU A 159 5.52 -36.12 6.87
CA LEU A 159 4.56 -35.57 7.84
C LEU A 159 3.21 -36.32 7.80
N LYS A 160 2.77 -36.72 6.61
CA LYS A 160 1.56 -37.52 6.46
C LYS A 160 1.76 -38.93 7.01
N THR A 161 2.87 -39.59 6.70
CA THR A 161 3.14 -40.97 7.16
C THR A 161 3.38 -41.07 8.67
N GLU A 162 3.79 -39.99 9.34
CA GLU A 162 3.87 -39.93 10.81
C GLU A 162 2.51 -40.14 11.48
N THR A 163 1.41 -39.74 10.81
CA THR A 163 0.03 -39.94 11.31
C THR A 163 -0.55 -41.31 10.98
N LEU A 164 0.13 -42.12 10.15
CA LEU A 164 -0.35 -43.42 9.70
C LEU A 164 0.07 -44.53 10.66
N THR A 165 -0.80 -45.53 10.80
CA THR A 165 -0.51 -46.78 11.52
C THR A 165 0.52 -47.63 10.76
N ALA A 166 1.13 -48.63 11.43
CA ALA A 166 2.13 -49.49 10.81
C ALA A 166 1.63 -50.18 9.53
N ASN A 167 0.37 -50.62 9.52
CA ASN A 167 -0.23 -51.29 8.36
C ASN A 167 -0.50 -50.33 7.20
N GLU A 168 -0.79 -49.06 7.48
CA GLU A 168 -1.05 -48.03 6.45
C GLU A 168 0.25 -47.51 5.80
N LYS A 169 1.41 -47.79 6.40
CA LYS A 169 2.72 -47.41 5.84
C LYS A 169 3.16 -48.32 4.70
N TYR A 170 2.61 -49.53 4.59
CA TYR A 170 2.87 -50.40 3.45
C TYR A 170 2.25 -49.77 2.20
N CYS A 171 3.08 -49.37 1.25
CA CYS A 171 2.65 -48.77 0.01
C CYS A 171 3.49 -49.27 -1.16
N ILE A 172 2.89 -49.27 -2.34
CA ILE A 172 3.57 -49.56 -3.61
C ILE A 172 3.74 -48.22 -4.31
N VAL A 173 4.96 -47.93 -4.73
CA VAL A 173 5.26 -46.74 -5.53
C VAL A 173 5.42 -47.20 -6.98
N ALA A 174 4.46 -46.85 -7.83
CA ALA A 174 4.48 -47.15 -9.25
C ALA A 174 4.75 -45.86 -10.04
N PHE A 175 5.60 -45.97 -11.05
CA PHE A 175 5.93 -44.87 -11.96
C PHE A 175 5.82 -45.37 -13.39
N ASP A 176 5.31 -44.52 -14.26
CA ASP A 176 5.24 -44.76 -15.70
C ASP A 176 5.78 -43.54 -16.44
N LYS A 177 6.31 -43.76 -17.65
CA LYS A 177 6.78 -42.69 -18.52
C LYS A 177 5.61 -42.18 -19.36
N MET A 178 5.54 -40.87 -19.54
CA MET A 178 4.54 -40.25 -20.41
C MET A 178 5.25 -39.63 -21.62
N LYS A 179 4.81 -39.99 -22.83
CA LYS A 179 5.30 -39.33 -24.05
C LYS A 179 4.87 -37.86 -24.05
N ILE A 180 5.83 -36.96 -24.08
CA ILE A 180 5.59 -35.52 -24.21
C ILE A 180 5.79 -35.07 -25.66
N LYS A 181 5.37 -33.84 -25.97
CA LYS A 181 5.60 -33.28 -27.31
C LYS A 181 7.07 -32.93 -27.45
N PHE A 182 7.62 -33.20 -28.63
CA PHE A 182 8.98 -32.81 -28.98
C PHE A 182 8.99 -31.33 -29.38
N PHE A 183 9.41 -30.45 -28.47
CA PHE A 183 9.59 -29.03 -28.74
C PHE A 183 10.69 -28.44 -27.84
N LEU A 184 11.25 -27.32 -28.28
CA LEU A 184 12.26 -26.56 -27.55
C LEU A 184 11.62 -25.33 -26.92
N GLU A 185 11.77 -25.15 -25.61
CA GLU A 185 11.25 -24.00 -24.86
C GLU A 185 12.36 -23.30 -24.08
N HIS A 186 12.32 -21.97 -24.02
CA HIS A 186 13.18 -21.18 -23.13
C HIS A 186 12.41 -20.81 -21.86
N SER A 187 12.83 -21.37 -20.74
CA SER A 187 12.32 -21.07 -19.41
C SER A 187 12.98 -19.79 -18.88
N LYS A 188 12.38 -18.63 -19.19
CA LYS A 188 12.86 -17.31 -18.70
C LYS A 188 13.18 -17.24 -17.19
N PRO A 189 12.40 -17.85 -16.28
CA PRO A 189 12.67 -17.77 -14.84
C PRO A 189 13.88 -18.59 -14.36
N LEU A 190 14.28 -19.59 -15.15
CA LEU A 190 15.43 -20.47 -14.88
C LEU A 190 16.62 -20.15 -15.79
N ASP A 191 16.40 -19.33 -16.81
CA ASP A 191 17.33 -19.05 -17.90
C ASP A 191 17.90 -20.33 -18.52
N LEU A 192 17.01 -21.29 -18.76
CA LEU A 192 17.34 -22.62 -19.26
C LEU A 192 16.55 -22.89 -20.54
N VAL A 193 17.24 -23.47 -21.53
CA VAL A 193 16.59 -24.03 -22.72
C VAL A 193 16.28 -25.50 -22.41
N GLU A 194 15.00 -25.84 -22.43
CA GLU A 194 14.45 -27.16 -22.09
C GLU A 194 13.82 -27.78 -23.34
N GLY A 195 13.92 -29.10 -23.51
CA GLY A 195 13.37 -29.80 -24.67
C GLY A 195 14.24 -30.99 -25.10
N PHE A 196 13.82 -31.67 -26.17
CA PHE A 196 14.48 -32.88 -26.71
C PHE A 196 14.51 -34.09 -25.76
N GLU A 197 13.62 -34.14 -24.76
CA GLU A 197 13.46 -35.33 -23.92
C GLU A 197 12.48 -36.33 -24.55
N ASP A 198 12.79 -37.63 -24.42
CA ASP A 198 12.08 -38.77 -25.05
C ASP A 198 10.86 -39.28 -24.25
#